data_AF-A0A382RN87-F1
#
_entry.id   AF-A0A382RN87-F1
#
_cell.length_a   1.000
_cell.length_b   1.000
_cell.length_c   1.000
_cell.angle_alpha   90.00
_cell.angle_beta   90.00
_cell.angle_gamma   90.00
#
_symmetry.space_group_name_H-M   'P 1'
#
loop_
_entity.id
_entity.type
_entity.pdbx_description
1 polymer ?
#
loop_
_entity_poly.entity_id
_entity_poly.type
_entity_poly.pdbx_seq_one_letter_code
_entity_poly.pdbx_strand_id
1 'polypeptide(L)'
;MKSKWIILLLFVGIPLSQDVIGEGLYEDELIDFLRENYKTSTTLGYTDARDTMYLRIDRIDGQVKGVYTNYTVDLPDTGVDPSTHLYENGMNCEHVWPQSLYEEGEPLKSDMHALRPCKDNVNSARNNKPFNEVVDPETITWYWQDSQTSNIPSSNIDEYSENHDSYFEPREDRKGDIARTMFYFYTMYSDVADDEFFEGQKEVLQAWHEQDPANENEISRTWNIADYQEDKPNPFILDETLVERAYFYDGFILGDMNDDGVLNILDAVTLMNMILYSGETNSAGDM
;
A
#
# COMPACT_ATOMS: atom_id res chain seq x y z
N MET A 1 25.79 -51.66 -12.02
CA MET A 1 24.60 -50.82 -11.80
C MET A 1 25.02 -49.67 -10.90
N LYS A 2 25.11 -48.44 -11.42
CA LYS A 2 25.55 -47.25 -10.65
C LYS A 2 24.30 -46.59 -10.07
N SER A 3 24.18 -46.52 -8.74
CA SER A 3 23.12 -45.75 -8.09
C SER A 3 23.45 -44.26 -8.20
N LYS A 4 22.48 -43.47 -8.68
CA LYS A 4 22.52 -42.01 -8.62
C LYS A 4 21.75 -41.59 -7.38
N TRP A 5 22.43 -40.90 -6.47
CA TRP A 5 21.79 -40.21 -5.36
C TRP A 5 21.34 -38.83 -5.87
N ILE A 6 20.05 -38.53 -5.74
CA ILE A 6 19.51 -37.20 -5.94
C ILE A 6 19.57 -36.51 -4.59
N ILE A 7 20.37 -35.44 -4.49
CA ILE A 7 20.38 -34.55 -3.34
C ILE A 7 19.28 -33.51 -3.60
N LEU A 8 18.21 -33.57 -2.81
CA LEU A 8 17.17 -32.55 -2.77
C LEU A 8 17.65 -31.45 -1.82
N LEU A 9 18.03 -30.30 -2.37
CA LEU A 9 18.31 -29.09 -1.57
C LEU A 9 16.98 -28.43 -1.24
N LEU A 10 16.50 -28.64 -0.01
CA LEU A 10 15.45 -27.82 0.59
C LEU A 10 16.07 -26.48 0.99
N PHE A 11 15.75 -25.42 0.26
CA PHE A 11 15.96 -24.06 0.73
C PHE A 11 14.94 -23.79 1.84
N VAL A 12 15.37 -23.92 3.09
CA VAL A 12 14.66 -23.30 4.21
C VAL A 12 15.04 -21.84 4.18
N GLY A 13 14.16 -21.00 3.63
CA GLY A 13 14.23 -19.55 3.87
C GLY A 13 14.08 -19.33 5.37
N ILE A 14 15.06 -18.71 6.00
CA ILE A 14 14.90 -18.19 7.35
C ILE A 14 13.99 -16.97 7.18
N PRO A 15 12.76 -16.94 7.74
CA PRO A 15 12.00 -15.70 7.77
C PRO A 15 12.85 -14.72 8.59
N LEU A 16 13.33 -13.66 7.93
CA LEU A 16 13.76 -12.48 8.66
C LEU A 16 12.51 -12.03 9.43
N SER A 17 12.60 -11.99 10.75
CA SER A 17 11.55 -11.42 11.59
C SER A 17 11.36 -9.98 11.13
N GLN A 18 10.26 -9.70 10.45
CA GLN A 18 9.80 -8.34 10.24
C GLN A 18 9.49 -7.79 11.64
N ASP A 19 10.00 -6.59 11.95
CA ASP A 19 9.68 -5.95 13.22
C ASP A 19 8.18 -5.60 13.19
N VAL A 20 7.41 -6.21 14.08
CA VAL A 20 5.97 -5.95 14.22
C VAL A 20 5.79 -4.59 14.89
N ILE A 21 5.19 -3.66 14.17
CA ILE A 21 4.97 -2.29 14.65
C ILE A 21 3.83 -2.30 15.65
N GLY A 22 4.07 -1.70 16.82
CA GLY A 22 3.08 -1.60 17.89
C GLY A 22 2.56 -2.97 18.36
N GLU A 23 3.43 -3.98 18.49
CA GLU A 23 3.07 -5.36 18.88
C GLU A 23 2.04 -5.41 20.04
N GLY A 24 0.98 -6.20 19.84
CA GLY A 24 -0.12 -6.37 20.81
C GLY A 24 -1.17 -5.25 20.83
N LEU A 25 -1.00 -4.17 20.04
CA LEU A 25 -2.02 -3.14 19.87
C LEU A 25 -2.96 -3.48 18.71
N TYR A 26 -4.23 -3.11 18.86
CA TYR A 26 -5.29 -3.34 17.88
C TYR A 26 -6.23 -2.13 17.81
N GLU A 27 -6.97 -2.00 16.71
CA GLU A 27 -8.01 -1.00 16.50
C GLU A 27 -7.55 0.43 16.89
N ASP A 28 -8.34 1.14 17.70
CA ASP A 28 -8.07 2.52 18.13
C ASP A 28 -6.72 2.68 18.84
N GLU A 29 -6.31 1.72 19.67
CA GLU A 29 -5.03 1.78 20.38
C GLU A 29 -3.84 1.73 19.41
N LEU A 30 -3.96 0.90 18.36
CA LEU A 30 -2.95 0.84 17.30
C LEU A 30 -2.98 2.11 16.44
N ILE A 31 -4.16 2.59 16.07
CA ILE A 31 -4.31 3.82 15.26
C ILE A 31 -3.69 5.02 15.98
N ASP A 32 -3.96 5.20 17.27
CA ASP A 32 -3.38 6.28 18.07
C ASP A 32 -1.85 6.15 18.17
N PHE A 33 -1.34 4.94 18.39
CA PHE A 33 0.10 4.67 18.37
C PHE A 33 0.73 5.03 17.02
N LEU A 34 0.10 4.63 15.91
CA LEU A 34 0.61 4.93 14.57
C LEU A 34 0.63 6.43 14.30
N ARG A 35 -0.42 7.17 14.69
CA ARG A 35 -0.49 8.63 14.56
C ARG A 35 0.60 9.32 15.37
N GLU A 36 0.81 8.91 16.61
CA GLU A 36 1.82 9.52 17.48
C GLU A 36 3.24 9.34 16.93
N ASN A 37 3.54 8.18 16.33
CA ASN A 37 4.89 7.81 15.94
C ASN A 37 5.22 8.08 14.46
N TYR A 38 4.23 8.01 13.56
CA TYR A 38 4.46 8.06 12.10
C TYR A 38 3.81 9.25 11.39
N LYS A 39 2.92 10.01 12.04
CA LYS A 39 2.40 11.24 11.43
C LYS A 39 3.45 12.33 11.46
N THR A 40 3.84 12.83 10.30
CA THR A 40 4.73 13.99 10.24
C THR A 40 4.03 15.26 10.69
N SER A 41 4.73 16.13 11.40
CA SER A 41 4.22 17.45 11.82
C SER A 41 4.66 18.58 10.89
N THR A 42 5.63 18.32 10.02
CA THR A 42 6.23 19.31 9.12
C THR A 42 6.49 18.72 7.73
N THR A 43 6.30 19.54 6.71
CA THR A 43 6.58 19.22 5.31
C THR A 43 7.35 20.37 4.67
N LEU A 44 7.86 20.13 3.45
CA LEU A 44 8.58 21.16 2.68
C LEU A 44 7.66 22.25 2.11
N GLY A 45 6.34 22.10 2.24
CA GLY A 45 5.35 22.88 1.50
C GLY A 45 5.21 22.41 0.05
N TYR A 46 4.05 22.69 -0.54
CA TYR A 46 3.59 21.94 -1.73
C TYR A 46 4.48 22.06 -2.98
N THR A 47 5.12 23.21 -3.19
CA THR A 47 6.05 23.37 -4.33
C THR A 47 7.31 22.56 -4.12
N ASP A 48 7.99 22.76 -2.99
CA ASP A 48 9.27 22.12 -2.70
C ASP A 48 9.11 20.61 -2.47
N ALA A 49 7.98 20.17 -1.92
CA ALA A 49 7.65 18.75 -1.77
C ALA A 49 7.55 18.05 -3.13
N ARG A 50 6.84 18.65 -4.11
CA ARG A 50 6.74 18.08 -5.46
C ARG A 50 8.09 18.05 -6.16
N ASP A 51 8.85 19.14 -6.12
CA ASP A 51 10.15 19.19 -6.76
C ASP A 51 11.13 18.18 -6.15
N THR A 52 11.10 18.02 -4.82
CA THR A 52 11.89 17.02 -4.10
C THR A 52 11.45 15.60 -4.46
N MET A 53 10.14 15.32 -4.42
CA MET A 53 9.57 14.03 -4.80
C MET A 53 10.00 13.65 -6.22
N TYR A 54 9.81 14.54 -7.19
CA TYR A 54 10.15 14.26 -8.58
C TYR A 54 11.65 14.08 -8.81
N LEU A 55 12.49 14.94 -8.24
CA LEU A 55 13.90 14.98 -8.58
C LEU A 55 14.78 14.05 -7.72
N ARG A 56 14.43 13.86 -6.45
CA ARG A 56 15.25 13.13 -5.48
C ARG A 56 14.73 11.74 -5.16
N ILE A 57 13.42 11.53 -5.26
CA ILE A 57 12.76 10.30 -4.81
C ILE A 57 12.33 9.44 -6.00
N ASP A 58 11.55 10.00 -6.92
CA ASP A 58 10.89 9.27 -8.00
C ASP A 58 11.64 9.36 -9.35
N ARG A 59 12.81 10.01 -9.38
CA ARG A 59 13.71 10.05 -10.56
C ARG A 59 14.63 8.83 -10.59
N ILE A 60 14.23 7.81 -11.34
CA ILE A 60 15.00 6.58 -11.52
C ILE A 60 15.59 6.57 -12.94
N ASP A 61 16.90 6.35 -13.04
CA ASP A 61 17.65 6.35 -14.31
C ASP A 61 17.42 7.59 -15.20
N GLY A 62 17.15 8.73 -14.55
CA GLY A 62 16.91 10.01 -15.24
C GLY A 62 15.48 10.26 -15.66
N GLN A 63 14.55 9.35 -15.34
CA GLN A 63 13.14 9.45 -15.71
C GLN A 63 12.25 9.46 -14.49
N VAL A 64 11.11 10.15 -14.61
CA VAL A 64 10.00 10.06 -13.65
C VAL A 64 8.88 9.28 -14.30
N LYS A 65 8.33 8.30 -13.58
CA LYS A 65 7.29 7.39 -14.06
C LYS A 65 5.96 7.67 -13.37
N GLY A 66 4.90 7.78 -14.16
CA GLY A 66 3.54 8.02 -13.68
C GLY A 66 2.93 6.77 -13.04
N VAL A 67 2.29 6.95 -11.89
CA VAL A 67 1.76 5.86 -11.05
C VAL A 67 0.73 4.98 -11.77
N TYR A 68 -0.22 5.58 -12.49
CA TYR A 68 -1.32 4.81 -13.10
C TYR A 68 -1.02 4.26 -14.50
N THR A 69 0.04 4.68 -15.18
CA THR A 69 0.20 4.32 -16.60
C THR A 69 1.58 3.83 -17.00
N ASN A 70 2.60 3.93 -16.15
CA ASN A 70 3.99 3.79 -16.59
C ASN A 70 4.42 4.81 -17.68
N TYR A 71 3.65 5.88 -17.92
CA TYR A 71 4.11 6.99 -18.76
C TYR A 71 5.36 7.61 -18.12
N THR A 72 6.42 7.81 -18.90
CA THR A 72 7.71 8.30 -18.41
C THR A 72 8.05 9.64 -19.05
N VAL A 73 8.67 10.51 -18.25
CA VAL A 73 9.23 11.78 -18.71
C VAL A 73 10.68 11.86 -18.26
N ASP A 74 11.58 12.17 -19.21
CA ASP A 74 12.98 12.46 -18.89
C ASP A 74 13.07 13.74 -18.05
N LEU A 75 13.76 13.67 -16.92
CA LEU A 75 13.98 14.81 -16.02
C LEU A 75 15.50 15.09 -15.90
N PRO A 76 15.99 16.22 -16.43
CA PRO A 76 17.37 16.67 -16.19
C PRO A 76 17.66 16.82 -14.70
N ASP A 77 18.88 16.51 -14.28
CA ASP A 77 19.30 16.63 -12.88
C ASP A 77 19.44 18.09 -12.40
N THR A 78 19.63 19.00 -13.35
CA THR A 78 19.94 20.42 -13.16
C THR A 78 19.40 21.25 -14.31
N GLY A 79 19.24 22.56 -14.09
CA GLY A 79 18.89 23.52 -15.15
C GLY A 79 17.41 23.62 -15.48
N VAL A 80 16.55 22.87 -14.79
CA VAL A 80 15.09 22.94 -14.90
C VAL A 80 14.44 22.99 -13.51
N ASP A 81 13.25 23.56 -13.44
CA ASP A 81 12.33 23.42 -12.32
C ASP A 81 11.56 22.09 -12.48
N PRO A 82 11.69 21.10 -11.57
CA PRO A 82 11.19 19.75 -11.81
C PRO A 82 9.68 19.69 -12.05
N SER A 83 8.88 20.33 -11.19
CA SER A 83 7.42 20.29 -11.34
C SER A 83 6.94 21.04 -12.58
N THR A 84 7.57 22.15 -12.95
CA THR A 84 7.28 22.85 -14.21
C THR A 84 7.64 22.00 -15.42
N HIS A 85 8.83 21.39 -15.43
CA HIS A 85 9.29 20.55 -16.54
C HIS A 85 8.40 19.34 -16.76
N LEU A 86 8.01 18.62 -15.69
CA LEU A 86 7.08 17.50 -15.81
C LEU A 86 5.72 17.94 -16.35
N TYR A 87 5.20 19.08 -15.87
CA TYR A 87 3.91 19.62 -16.32
C TYR A 87 3.92 19.95 -17.81
N GLU A 88 4.97 20.61 -18.30
CA GLU A 88 5.13 20.91 -19.74
C GLU A 88 5.25 19.65 -20.61
N ASN A 89 5.55 18.50 -20.01
CA ASN A 89 5.68 17.19 -20.67
C ASN A 89 4.54 16.21 -20.31
N GLY A 90 3.39 16.72 -19.84
CA GLY A 90 2.16 15.95 -19.66
C GLY A 90 2.07 15.15 -18.35
N MET A 91 2.82 15.54 -17.33
CA MET A 91 2.79 14.90 -16.01
C MET A 91 2.54 15.92 -14.90
N ASN A 92 1.61 15.64 -14.01
CA ASN A 92 1.31 16.46 -12.84
C ASN A 92 1.39 15.62 -11.54
N CYS A 93 1.03 16.23 -10.42
CA CYS A 93 1.02 15.56 -9.12
C CYS A 93 -0.35 14.97 -8.86
N GLU A 94 -0.40 13.67 -8.64
CA GLU A 94 -1.53 12.97 -8.08
C GLU A 94 -1.50 13.11 -6.56
N HIS A 95 -2.64 13.51 -5.99
CA HIS A 95 -2.95 13.30 -4.58
C HIS A 95 -3.76 12.01 -4.48
N VAL A 96 -3.12 10.91 -4.04
CA VAL A 96 -3.76 9.59 -4.00
C VAL A 96 -4.99 9.63 -3.10
N TRP A 97 -4.95 10.32 -1.96
CA TRP A 97 -6.16 10.82 -1.33
C TRP A 97 -6.57 12.16 -1.96
N PRO A 98 -7.75 12.29 -2.61
CA PRO A 98 -8.10 13.50 -3.36
C PRO A 98 -8.11 14.77 -2.50
N GLN A 99 -7.40 15.81 -2.97
CA GLN A 99 -7.33 17.09 -2.26
C GLN A 99 -8.70 17.75 -2.02
N SER A 100 -9.69 17.46 -2.87
CA SER A 100 -11.04 18.02 -2.75
C SER A 100 -11.85 17.47 -1.56
N LEU A 101 -11.35 16.43 -0.88
CA LEU A 101 -12.05 15.75 0.21
C LEU A 101 -11.53 16.14 1.60
N TYR A 102 -10.77 17.24 1.69
CA TYR A 102 -10.35 17.83 2.96
C TYR A 102 -10.16 19.35 2.82
N GLU A 103 -10.13 20.06 3.94
CA GLU A 103 -9.76 21.47 3.96
C GLU A 103 -8.26 21.65 3.70
N GLU A 104 -7.88 22.57 2.81
CA GLU A 104 -6.46 22.79 2.48
C GLU A 104 -5.64 23.11 3.73
N GLY A 105 -4.50 22.41 3.90
CA GLY A 105 -3.59 22.67 5.01
C GLY A 105 -2.30 21.87 4.92
N GLU A 106 -1.29 22.34 5.63
CA GLU A 106 -0.07 21.58 5.92
C GLU A 106 -0.25 20.83 7.25
N PRO A 107 0.36 19.64 7.42
CA PRO A 107 1.28 18.98 6.49
C PRO A 107 0.60 18.16 5.38
N LEU A 108 -0.69 17.84 5.52
CA LEU A 108 -1.33 16.80 4.70
C LEU A 108 -1.35 17.09 3.18
N LYS A 109 -1.39 18.36 2.75
CA LYS A 109 -1.34 18.71 1.32
C LYS A 109 -0.01 18.35 0.66
N SER A 110 1.08 18.35 1.43
CA SER A 110 2.45 18.21 0.94
C SER A 110 3.16 16.98 1.48
N ASP A 111 2.43 16.08 2.17
CA ASP A 111 2.96 14.81 2.61
C ASP A 111 3.23 13.90 1.39
N MET A 112 4.51 13.69 1.09
CA MET A 112 4.96 12.94 -0.09
C MET A 112 4.57 11.46 -0.07
N HIS A 113 4.15 10.90 1.07
CA HIS A 113 3.58 9.54 1.13
C HIS A 113 2.22 9.45 0.43
N ALA A 114 1.51 10.58 0.30
CA ALA A 114 0.22 10.70 -0.40
C ALA A 114 0.34 11.29 -1.81
N LEU A 115 1.54 11.70 -2.23
CA LEU A 115 1.80 12.29 -3.54
C LEU A 115 2.46 11.29 -4.49
N ARG A 116 2.07 11.34 -5.76
CA ARG A 116 2.69 10.54 -6.83
C ARG A 116 2.80 11.34 -8.13
N PRO A 117 3.80 11.07 -8.99
CA PRO A 117 3.78 11.55 -10.37
C PRO A 117 2.65 10.85 -11.15
N CYS A 118 1.92 11.58 -11.98
CA CYS A 118 0.82 11.01 -12.77
C CYS A 118 0.66 11.72 -14.10
N LYS A 119 0.28 10.99 -15.15
CA LYS A 119 -0.03 11.59 -16.45
C LYS A 119 -1.25 12.50 -16.31
N ASP A 120 -1.16 13.71 -16.83
CA ASP A 120 -2.12 14.80 -16.58
C ASP A 120 -3.58 14.46 -16.93
N ASN A 121 -3.80 13.84 -18.09
CA ASN A 121 -5.12 13.42 -18.55
C ASN A 121 -5.70 12.27 -17.72
N VAL A 122 -4.84 11.40 -17.17
CA VAL A 122 -5.24 10.26 -16.34
C VAL A 122 -5.56 10.72 -14.92
N ASN A 123 -4.76 11.62 -14.35
CA ASN A 123 -5.08 12.29 -13.08
C ASN A 123 -6.44 13.00 -13.18
N SER A 124 -6.67 13.72 -14.28
CA SER A 124 -7.97 14.38 -14.54
C SER A 124 -9.14 13.38 -14.63
N ALA A 125 -8.91 12.19 -15.20
CA ALA A 125 -9.93 11.13 -15.31
C ALA A 125 -10.20 10.43 -13.96
N ARG A 126 -9.15 10.22 -13.16
CA ARG A 126 -9.22 9.69 -11.80
C ARG A 126 -10.04 10.61 -10.91
N ASN A 127 -9.86 11.93 -11.03
CA ASN A 127 -10.65 12.93 -10.31
C ASN A 127 -10.62 12.67 -8.78
N ASN A 128 -11.77 12.67 -8.12
CA ASN A 128 -11.96 12.27 -6.73
C ASN A 128 -12.72 10.94 -6.61
N LYS A 129 -12.68 10.11 -7.67
CA LYS A 129 -13.39 8.82 -7.66
C LYS A 129 -12.76 7.89 -6.61
N PRO A 130 -13.57 7.14 -5.86
CA PRO A 130 -13.05 6.05 -5.04
C PRO A 130 -12.38 5.01 -5.93
N PHE A 131 -11.44 4.28 -5.36
CA PHE A 131 -10.83 3.14 -6.02
C PHE A 131 -11.76 1.93 -5.93
N ASN A 132 -11.81 1.14 -7.00
CA ASN A 132 -12.53 -0.13 -7.02
C ASN A 132 -12.04 -0.99 -8.19
N GLU A 133 -12.43 -2.26 -8.18
CA GLU A 133 -12.39 -3.15 -9.34
C GLU A 133 -13.42 -2.67 -10.38
N VAL A 134 -13.04 -2.69 -11.66
CA VAL A 134 -13.88 -2.40 -12.81
C VAL A 134 -14.01 -3.69 -13.60
N VAL A 135 -15.24 -4.09 -13.91
CA VAL A 135 -15.43 -5.24 -14.79
C VAL A 135 -15.11 -4.80 -16.22
N ASP A 136 -14.20 -5.48 -16.94
CA ASP A 136 -13.66 -5.01 -18.24
C ASP A 136 -14.70 -4.45 -19.24
N PRO A 137 -15.91 -5.03 -19.40
CA PRO A 137 -16.92 -4.51 -20.34
C PRO A 137 -17.58 -3.20 -19.89
N GLU A 138 -17.44 -2.83 -18.62
CA GLU A 138 -17.93 -1.57 -18.03
C GLU A 138 -16.87 -0.46 -18.10
N THR A 139 -15.61 -0.80 -18.38
CA THR A 139 -14.51 0.16 -18.50
C THR A 139 -14.72 1.14 -19.65
N ILE A 140 -14.77 2.42 -19.32
CA ILE A 140 -15.00 3.51 -20.29
C ILE A 140 -13.71 3.84 -21.02
N THR A 141 -12.59 3.86 -20.31
CA THR A 141 -11.28 4.13 -20.90
C THR A 141 -10.18 3.40 -20.16
N TRP A 142 -9.34 2.73 -20.93
CA TRP A 142 -8.13 2.05 -20.51
C TRP A 142 -6.93 2.95 -20.77
N TYR A 143 -6.00 3.05 -19.83
CA TYR A 143 -4.80 3.88 -19.93
C TYR A 143 -3.52 3.08 -19.71
N TRP A 144 -2.59 3.14 -20.66
CA TRP A 144 -1.25 2.56 -20.50
C TRP A 144 -0.22 3.34 -21.32
N GLN A 145 0.88 3.72 -20.66
CA GLN A 145 1.91 4.62 -21.15
C GLN A 145 1.28 5.91 -21.71
N ASP A 146 1.61 6.27 -22.95
CA ASP A 146 0.99 7.41 -23.63
C ASP A 146 -0.35 7.06 -24.31
N SER A 147 -0.76 5.79 -24.29
CA SER A 147 -1.94 5.30 -25.00
C SER A 147 -3.22 5.33 -24.15
N GLN A 148 -4.35 5.52 -24.83
CA GLN A 148 -5.69 5.30 -24.26
C GLN A 148 -6.60 4.61 -25.29
N THR A 149 -7.54 3.80 -24.81
CA THR A 149 -8.51 3.10 -25.67
C THR A 149 -9.83 2.89 -24.94
N SER A 150 -10.95 2.87 -25.69
CA SER A 150 -12.28 2.49 -25.17
C SER A 150 -12.60 1.01 -25.44
N ASN A 151 -11.70 0.28 -26.08
CA ASN A 151 -11.84 -1.17 -26.30
C ASN A 151 -10.97 -1.91 -25.29
N ILE A 152 -11.49 -3.03 -24.78
CA ILE A 152 -10.76 -3.96 -23.92
C ILE A 152 -9.42 -4.34 -24.60
N PRO A 153 -8.26 -4.13 -23.94
CA PRO A 153 -6.96 -4.50 -24.47
C PRO A 153 -6.87 -6.00 -24.79
N SER A 154 -6.32 -6.34 -25.95
CA SER A 154 -6.15 -7.74 -26.37
C SER A 154 -4.92 -8.43 -25.74
N SER A 155 -4.06 -7.68 -25.06
CA SER A 155 -2.82 -8.16 -24.42
C SER A 155 -2.37 -7.16 -23.35
N ASN A 156 -1.67 -7.64 -22.32
CA ASN A 156 -1.16 -6.83 -21.22
C ASN A 156 -2.29 -6.07 -20.50
N ILE A 157 -3.46 -6.69 -20.33
CA ILE A 157 -4.62 -6.02 -19.72
C ILE A 157 -4.29 -5.49 -18.32
N ASP A 158 -3.55 -6.29 -17.54
CA ASP A 158 -3.04 -5.97 -16.19
C ASP A 158 -2.14 -4.70 -16.14
N GLU A 159 -1.63 -4.26 -17.30
CA GLU A 159 -0.79 -3.06 -17.41
C GLU A 159 -1.59 -1.76 -17.57
N TYR A 160 -2.91 -1.85 -17.74
CA TYR A 160 -3.76 -0.69 -17.92
C TYR A 160 -4.41 -0.30 -16.61
N SER A 161 -4.57 1.02 -16.40
CA SER A 161 -5.57 1.52 -15.46
C SER A 161 -6.91 1.71 -16.15
N GLU A 162 -7.97 1.55 -15.38
CA GLU A 162 -9.34 1.51 -15.88
C GLU A 162 -10.15 2.65 -15.28
N ASN A 163 -10.76 3.44 -16.15
CA ASN A 163 -11.66 4.51 -15.74
C ASN A 163 -13.11 4.09 -15.99
N HIS A 164 -13.90 4.12 -14.92
CA HIS A 164 -15.35 4.01 -14.94
C HIS A 164 -15.99 5.36 -14.56
N ASP A 165 -17.31 5.51 -14.69
CA ASP A 165 -18.00 6.76 -14.35
C ASP A 165 -17.94 7.07 -12.85
N SER A 166 -17.97 6.03 -12.01
CA SER A 166 -18.09 6.15 -10.54
C SER A 166 -16.83 5.79 -9.76
N TYR A 167 -15.89 5.05 -10.36
CA TYR A 167 -14.69 4.56 -9.69
C TYR A 167 -13.52 4.47 -10.67
N PHE A 168 -12.32 4.30 -10.14
CA PHE A 168 -11.09 4.16 -10.90
C PHE A 168 -10.32 2.93 -10.41
N GLU A 169 -9.76 2.16 -11.33
CA GLU A 169 -8.91 1.02 -11.03
C GLU A 169 -7.47 1.31 -11.46
N PRO A 170 -6.49 1.27 -10.54
CA PRO A 170 -5.09 1.37 -10.90
C PRO A 170 -4.63 0.08 -11.61
N ARG A 171 -3.44 0.12 -12.22
CA ARG A 171 -2.79 -1.08 -12.76
C ARG A 171 -2.66 -2.15 -11.67
N GLU A 172 -2.73 -3.42 -12.06
CA GLU A 172 -2.70 -4.56 -11.12
C GLU A 172 -1.49 -4.50 -10.19
N ASP A 173 -0.32 -4.21 -10.74
CA ASP A 173 0.94 -4.16 -10.01
C ASP A 173 1.08 -2.92 -9.10
N ARG A 174 0.09 -2.03 -9.04
CA ARG A 174 0.07 -0.83 -8.18
C ARG A 174 -1.07 -0.85 -7.16
N LYS A 175 -1.93 -1.86 -7.17
CA LYS A 175 -3.11 -1.95 -6.31
C LYS A 175 -2.72 -1.88 -4.82
N GLY A 176 -1.67 -2.59 -4.42
CA GLY A 176 -1.14 -2.59 -3.06
C GLY A 176 -0.48 -1.27 -2.67
N ASP A 177 0.30 -0.67 -3.56
CA ASP A 177 0.88 0.68 -3.34
C ASP A 177 -0.21 1.70 -2.99
N ILE A 178 -1.30 1.70 -3.76
CA ILE A 178 -2.44 2.61 -3.57
C ILE A 178 -3.18 2.30 -2.26
N ALA A 179 -3.42 1.02 -1.97
CA ALA A 179 -4.02 0.60 -0.71
C ALA A 179 -3.24 1.12 0.51
N ARG A 180 -1.94 0.85 0.57
CA ARG A 180 -1.08 1.29 1.69
C ARG A 180 -0.97 2.81 1.80
N THR A 181 -1.00 3.55 0.69
CA THR A 181 -1.07 5.02 0.72
C THR A 181 -2.43 5.51 1.25
N MET A 182 -3.54 4.87 0.87
CA MET A 182 -4.89 5.23 1.35
C MET A 182 -5.07 4.95 2.84
N PHE A 183 -4.67 3.76 3.31
CA PHE A 183 -4.65 3.43 4.75
C PHE A 183 -3.78 4.42 5.52
N TYR A 184 -2.55 4.70 5.06
CA TYR A 184 -1.69 5.70 5.68
C TYR A 184 -2.36 7.06 5.83
N PHE A 185 -2.93 7.60 4.73
CA PHE A 185 -3.52 8.92 4.77
C PHE A 185 -4.70 8.97 5.76
N TYR A 186 -5.59 7.98 5.70
CA TYR A 186 -6.72 7.88 6.61
C TYR A 186 -6.28 7.75 8.07
N THR A 187 -5.28 6.92 8.38
CA THR A 187 -4.72 6.80 9.74
C THR A 187 -4.14 8.12 10.23
N MET A 188 -3.26 8.75 9.45
CA MET A 188 -2.55 9.96 9.91
C MET A 188 -3.47 11.16 10.02
N TYR A 189 -4.49 11.26 9.17
CA TYR A 189 -5.34 12.44 9.01
C TYR A 189 -6.83 12.18 9.28
N SER A 190 -7.16 11.18 10.10
CA SER A 190 -8.54 10.81 10.44
C SER A 190 -9.41 11.96 10.95
N ASP A 191 -8.83 13.00 11.55
CA ASP A 191 -9.58 14.17 12.03
C ASP A 191 -10.19 15.02 10.89
N VAL A 192 -9.69 14.89 9.66
CA VAL A 192 -10.08 15.69 8.48
C VAL A 192 -10.40 14.84 7.24
N ALA A 193 -10.11 13.54 7.29
CA ALA A 193 -10.42 12.62 6.21
C ALA A 193 -11.94 12.36 6.14
N ASP A 194 -12.45 12.18 4.93
CA ASP A 194 -13.83 11.79 4.68
C ASP A 194 -14.05 10.29 4.97
N ASP A 195 -14.78 9.99 6.05
CA ASP A 195 -15.07 8.63 6.49
C ASP A 195 -15.89 7.82 5.45
N GLU A 196 -16.90 8.45 4.82
CA GLU A 196 -17.75 7.77 3.84
C GLU A 196 -16.93 7.38 2.60
N PHE A 197 -16.01 8.25 2.18
CA PHE A 197 -15.09 7.97 1.10
C PHE A 197 -14.16 6.80 1.39
N PHE A 198 -13.62 6.69 2.60
CA PHE A 198 -12.74 5.59 2.97
C PHE A 198 -13.50 4.28 3.15
N GLU A 199 -14.57 4.29 3.96
CA GLU A 199 -15.36 3.09 4.25
C GLU A 199 -16.00 2.50 2.99
N GLY A 200 -16.32 3.32 1.97
CA GLY A 200 -16.85 2.82 0.69
C GLY A 200 -15.86 2.02 -0.17
N GLN A 201 -14.56 2.04 0.15
CA GLN A 201 -13.50 1.34 -0.61
C GLN A 201 -12.57 0.52 0.27
N LYS A 202 -12.77 0.50 1.60
CA LYS A 202 -11.82 -0.09 2.55
C LYS A 202 -11.59 -1.58 2.29
N GLU A 203 -12.64 -2.33 1.98
CA GLU A 203 -12.59 -3.77 1.70
C GLU A 203 -11.82 -4.09 0.41
N VAL A 204 -12.01 -3.29 -0.65
CA VAL A 204 -11.24 -3.50 -1.90
C VAL A 204 -9.77 -3.13 -1.70
N LEU A 205 -9.48 -2.08 -0.92
CA LEU A 205 -8.11 -1.73 -0.57
C LEU A 205 -7.43 -2.82 0.29
N GLN A 206 -8.14 -3.46 1.23
CA GLN A 206 -7.61 -4.60 1.98
C GLN A 206 -7.26 -5.76 1.05
N ALA A 207 -8.18 -6.14 0.17
CA ALA A 207 -7.94 -7.21 -0.80
C ALA A 207 -6.72 -6.91 -1.69
N TRP A 208 -6.56 -5.66 -2.12
CA TRP A 208 -5.40 -5.21 -2.90
C TRP A 208 -4.10 -5.26 -2.12
N HIS A 209 -4.11 -4.86 -0.85
CA HIS A 209 -2.94 -4.96 0.02
C HIS A 209 -2.45 -6.41 0.18
N GLU A 210 -3.37 -7.37 0.30
CA GLU A 210 -3.04 -8.80 0.39
C GLU A 210 -2.53 -9.39 -0.93
N GLN A 211 -3.07 -8.93 -2.06
CA GLN A 211 -2.74 -9.45 -3.39
C GLN A 211 -1.45 -8.87 -3.97
N ASP A 212 -1.11 -7.64 -3.60
CA ASP A 212 0.09 -6.91 -4.03
C ASP A 212 0.92 -6.45 -2.82
N PRO A 213 1.73 -7.36 -2.22
CA PRO A 213 2.55 -7.05 -1.05
C PRO A 213 3.61 -5.98 -1.32
N ALA A 214 4.01 -5.27 -0.26
CA ALA A 214 5.04 -4.24 -0.36
C ALA A 214 6.35 -4.80 -0.93
N ASN A 215 6.92 -4.08 -1.89
CA ASN A 215 8.19 -4.45 -2.53
C ASN A 215 9.36 -3.53 -2.14
N GLU A 216 10.57 -3.90 -2.56
CA GLU A 216 11.80 -3.14 -2.25
C GLU A 216 11.76 -1.69 -2.74
N ASN A 217 11.05 -1.40 -3.85
CA ASN A 217 10.94 -0.04 -4.35
C ASN A 217 10.05 0.81 -3.43
N GLU A 218 8.95 0.26 -2.91
CA GLU A 218 8.12 0.95 -1.94
C GLU A 218 8.84 1.16 -0.61
N ILE A 219 9.55 0.15 -0.12
CA ILE A 219 10.38 0.24 1.09
C ILE A 219 11.45 1.34 0.91
N SER A 220 12.14 1.34 -0.23
CA SER A 220 13.15 2.38 -0.53
C SER A 220 12.52 3.76 -0.63
N ARG A 221 11.37 3.88 -1.29
CA ARG A 221 10.67 5.15 -1.47
C ARG A 221 10.19 5.72 -0.13
N THR A 222 9.62 4.90 0.74
CA THR A 222 9.08 5.34 2.03
C THR A 222 10.19 5.88 2.94
N TRP A 223 11.36 5.25 2.93
CA TRP A 223 12.53 5.74 3.66
C TRP A 223 13.15 7.00 3.03
N ASN A 224 13.23 7.07 1.69
CA ASN A 224 13.68 8.30 1.01
C ASN A 224 12.77 9.50 1.30
N ILE A 225 11.46 9.27 1.49
CA ILE A 225 10.53 10.32 1.92
C ILE A 225 10.76 10.68 3.39
N ALA A 226 10.97 9.69 4.24
CA ALA A 226 11.19 9.86 5.68
C ALA A 226 12.32 10.86 5.99
N ASP A 227 13.41 10.83 5.21
CA ASP A 227 14.54 11.79 5.30
C ASP A 227 14.10 13.27 5.22
N TYR A 228 12.95 13.55 4.61
CA TYR A 228 12.36 14.89 4.46
C TYR A 228 11.14 15.13 5.35
N GLN A 229 10.68 14.12 6.09
CA GLN A 229 9.45 14.15 6.89
C GLN A 229 9.65 13.61 8.31
N GLU A 230 10.73 14.04 8.96
CA GLU A 230 11.05 13.76 10.37
C GLU A 230 11.42 12.28 10.65
N ASP A 231 12.07 11.62 9.70
CA ASP A 231 12.43 10.19 9.77
C ASP A 231 11.20 9.27 9.93
N LYS A 232 10.04 9.71 9.44
CA LYS A 232 8.76 8.99 9.52
C LYS A 232 8.39 8.34 8.17
N PRO A 233 8.60 7.02 8.02
CA PRO A 233 8.10 6.27 6.87
C PRO A 233 6.59 6.03 6.99
N ASN A 234 5.94 5.65 5.89
CA ASN A 234 4.63 5.02 5.92
C ASN A 234 4.75 3.60 6.56
N PRO A 235 4.17 3.37 7.75
CA PRO A 235 4.29 2.10 8.46
C PRO A 235 3.57 0.94 7.78
N PHE A 236 2.53 1.20 6.98
CA PHE A 236 1.79 0.16 6.25
C PHE A 236 2.63 -0.49 5.13
N ILE A 237 3.73 0.14 4.72
CA ILE A 237 4.73 -0.45 3.82
C ILE A 237 5.72 -1.35 4.60
N LEU A 238 5.91 -1.08 5.89
CA LEU A 238 6.91 -1.74 6.72
C LEU A 238 6.38 -2.92 7.52
N ASP A 239 5.08 -2.96 7.79
CA ASP A 239 4.39 -4.04 8.50
C ASP A 239 3.03 -4.29 7.83
N GLU A 240 2.94 -5.44 7.15
CA GLU A 240 1.74 -5.84 6.41
C GLU A 240 0.55 -6.16 7.33
N THR A 241 0.81 -6.46 8.61
CA THR A 241 -0.22 -6.84 9.58
C THR A 241 -1.06 -5.64 10.05
N LEU A 242 -0.57 -4.41 9.82
CA LEU A 242 -1.21 -3.20 10.33
C LEU A 242 -2.59 -2.95 9.74
N VAL A 243 -2.82 -3.29 8.46
CA VAL A 243 -4.15 -3.12 7.84
C VAL A 243 -5.18 -3.94 8.59
N GLU A 244 -4.89 -5.23 8.80
CA GLU A 244 -5.77 -6.14 9.52
C GLU A 244 -5.97 -5.69 10.97
N ARG A 245 -4.86 -5.49 11.69
CA ARG A 245 -4.89 -5.18 13.13
C ARG A 245 -5.56 -3.85 13.46
N ALA A 246 -5.47 -2.85 12.58
CA ALA A 246 -6.05 -1.54 12.80
C ALA A 246 -7.51 -1.43 12.33
N TYR A 247 -7.90 -2.13 11.26
CA TYR A 247 -9.17 -1.85 10.57
C TYR A 247 -10.12 -3.05 10.40
N PHE A 248 -9.62 -4.27 10.52
CA PHE A 248 -10.39 -5.49 10.25
C PHE A 248 -10.33 -6.52 11.38
N TYR A 249 -9.68 -6.17 12.49
CA TYR A 249 -9.62 -7.01 13.67
C TYR A 249 -11.03 -7.33 14.17
N ASP A 250 -11.39 -8.61 14.21
CA ASP A 250 -12.70 -9.10 14.65
C ASP A 250 -12.67 -9.73 16.05
N GLY A 251 -11.56 -9.56 16.77
CA GLY A 251 -11.34 -10.17 18.08
C GLY A 251 -10.82 -11.62 18.01
N PHE A 252 -10.54 -12.15 16.81
CA PHE A 252 -10.02 -13.51 16.63
C PHE A 252 -8.74 -13.53 15.79
N ILE A 253 -7.61 -13.86 16.42
CA ILE A 253 -6.37 -14.09 15.68
C ILE A 253 -6.33 -15.57 15.28
N LEU A 254 -6.38 -15.85 13.98
CA LEU A 254 -6.31 -17.22 13.48
C LEU A 254 -4.99 -17.88 13.91
N GLY A 255 -5.07 -18.80 14.87
CA GLY A 255 -3.92 -19.52 15.42
C GLY A 255 -3.46 -19.04 16.79
N ASP A 256 -4.05 -17.96 17.32
CA ASP A 256 -3.98 -17.65 18.75
C ASP A 256 -4.83 -18.68 19.48
N MET A 257 -4.15 -19.57 20.21
CA MET A 257 -4.78 -20.70 20.88
C MET A 257 -5.06 -20.41 22.35
N ASN A 258 -4.51 -19.32 22.88
CA ASN A 258 -4.65 -18.95 24.27
C ASN A 258 -5.43 -17.64 24.49
N ASP A 259 -5.94 -17.05 23.40
CA ASP A 259 -6.66 -15.77 23.35
C ASP A 259 -5.86 -14.63 24.01
N ASP A 260 -4.52 -14.66 23.94
CA ASP A 260 -3.65 -13.62 24.51
C ASP A 260 -3.36 -12.47 23.54
N GLY A 261 -3.82 -12.58 22.30
CA GLY A 261 -3.66 -11.57 21.27
C GLY A 261 -2.27 -11.59 20.62
N VAL A 262 -1.44 -12.62 20.82
CA VAL A 262 -0.07 -12.67 20.31
C VAL A 262 0.27 -14.05 19.75
N LEU A 263 0.45 -14.16 18.43
CA LEU A 263 0.94 -15.39 17.80
C LEU A 263 2.39 -15.70 18.18
N ASN A 264 2.58 -16.64 19.10
CA ASN A 264 3.88 -17.01 19.60
C ASN A 264 4.01 -18.51 19.91
N ILE A 265 5.14 -18.92 20.48
CA ILE A 265 5.38 -20.34 20.78
C ILE A 265 4.38 -20.91 21.79
N LEU A 266 3.76 -20.07 22.60
CA LEU A 266 2.72 -20.46 23.53
C LEU A 266 1.49 -20.97 22.81
N ASP A 267 1.14 -20.43 21.64
CA ASP A 267 0.05 -20.96 20.82
C ASP A 267 0.37 -22.33 20.25
N ALA A 268 1.59 -22.47 19.73
CA ALA A 268 2.07 -23.76 19.24
C ALA A 268 2.11 -24.82 20.35
N VAL A 269 2.52 -24.43 21.56
CA VAL A 269 2.50 -25.30 22.74
C VAL A 269 1.08 -25.60 23.19
N THR A 270 0.16 -24.63 23.13
CA THR A 270 -1.25 -24.81 23.49
C THR A 270 -1.95 -25.75 22.51
N LEU A 271 -1.76 -25.55 21.21
CA LEU A 271 -2.21 -26.47 20.16
C LEU A 271 -1.61 -27.87 20.33
N MET A 272 -0.31 -27.97 20.59
CA MET A 272 0.35 -29.26 20.82
C MET A 272 -0.20 -29.96 22.07
N ASN A 273 -0.44 -29.23 23.17
CA ASN A 273 -1.09 -29.78 24.36
C ASN A 273 -2.51 -30.25 24.04
N MET A 274 -3.30 -29.46 23.30
CA MET A 274 -4.62 -29.88 22.85
C MET A 274 -4.55 -31.17 22.03
N ILE A 275 -3.61 -31.30 21.09
CA ILE A 275 -3.42 -32.52 20.28
C ILE A 275 -3.00 -33.71 21.15
N LEU A 276 -2.05 -33.51 22.08
CA LEU A 276 -1.52 -34.59 22.93
C LEU A 276 -2.54 -35.09 23.96
N TYR A 277 -3.40 -34.21 24.48
CA TYR A 277 -4.33 -34.54 25.57
C TYR A 277 -5.80 -34.69 25.14
N SER A 278 -6.20 -34.24 23.94
CA SER A 278 -7.55 -34.50 23.40
C SER A 278 -7.73 -35.95 22.88
N GLY A 279 -6.64 -36.73 22.81
CA GLY A 279 -6.65 -38.14 22.42
C GLY A 279 -6.98 -39.14 23.54
N GLU A 280 -6.99 -38.71 24.81
CA GLU A 280 -7.34 -39.61 25.93
C GLU A 280 -8.86 -39.63 26.20
N THR A 281 -9.62 -40.16 25.24
CA THR A 281 -10.77 -40.97 25.67
C THR A 281 -10.20 -42.28 26.19
N ASN A 282 -10.15 -42.42 27.52
CA ASN A 282 -9.83 -43.68 28.19
C ASN A 282 -10.74 -44.78 27.64
N SER A 283 -10.17 -45.64 26.79
CA SER A 283 -10.78 -46.90 26.42
C SER A 283 -10.48 -47.93 27.52
N ALA A 284 -11.57 -48.58 27.95
CA ALA A 284 -11.64 -49.89 28.60
C ALA A 284 -11.46 -49.96 30.14
N GLY A 285 -12.61 -50.21 30.80
CA GLY A 285 -12.81 -51.45 31.58
C GLY A 285 -12.63 -51.35 33.10
N ASP A 286 -13.74 -51.43 33.86
CA ASP A 286 -14.03 -52.60 34.71
C ASP A 286 -15.35 -52.44 35.51
N MET A 287 -16.16 -53.51 35.42
CA MET A 287 -17.33 -53.93 36.23
C MET A 287 -18.66 -53.16 36.17
#